data_AF-A0A9W6XXN6-F1
#
_entry.id   AF-A0A9W6XXN6-F1
#
_cell.length_a   1.000
_cell.length_b   1.000
_cell.length_c   1.000
_cell.angle_alpha   90.00
_cell.angle_beta   90.00
_cell.angle_gamma   90.00
#
_symmetry.space_group_name_H-M   'P 1'
#
loop_
_entity.id
_entity.type
_entity.pdbx_description
1 polymer ?
#
loop_
_entity_poly.entity_id
_entity_poly.type
_entity_poly.pdbx_seq_one_letter_code
_entity_poly.pdbx_strand_id
1 'polypeptide(L)'
;MDDYANIPSVATGCEIDKLRVIIADRLGYKDIPLQLVLYKLLVYGEGEHFVKHQDTEKEDGMIATLMIQLRSSHEGGDLVVYRGGEVRHRHDFGKADGTSACRPHYAVHYADAEHAVEKVTKGYRLVSVYSICLPPTMRHLEKAHDKPLSEDLAHLIGSTEDDDER
;
A
#
# COMPACT_ATOMS: atom_id res chain seq x y z
N MET A 1 6.67 -11.63 -2.66
CA MET A 1 6.83 -10.18 -2.49
C MET A 1 5.77 -9.79 -1.49
N ASP A 2 6.15 -9.19 -0.35
CA ASP A 2 5.19 -8.92 0.73
C ASP A 2 4.21 -7.83 0.29
N ASP A 3 2.90 -8.09 0.44
CA ASP A 3 1.81 -7.21 -0.02
C ASP A 3 1.60 -5.98 0.90
N TYR A 4 2.47 -5.80 1.90
CA TYR A 4 2.32 -4.82 2.97
C TYR A 4 3.67 -4.34 3.52
N ALA A 5 3.76 -3.05 3.83
CA ALA A 5 4.91 -2.42 4.46
C ALA A 5 4.51 -1.55 5.67
N ASN A 6 4.97 -1.92 6.88
CA ASN A 6 4.87 -1.07 8.07
C ASN A 6 5.99 -0.02 8.07
N ILE A 7 5.66 1.26 8.29
CA ILE A 7 6.63 2.36 8.27
C ILE A 7 6.70 3.03 9.67
N PRO A 8 7.88 3.14 10.30
CA PRO A 8 8.01 3.80 11.60
C PRO A 8 7.73 5.31 11.51
N SER A 9 7.19 5.90 12.59
CA SER A 9 6.87 7.33 12.66
C SER A 9 8.11 8.21 12.83
N VAL A 10 8.26 9.29 12.05
CA VAL A 10 9.48 10.12 12.04
C VAL A 10 9.16 11.63 11.97
N ALA A 11 9.03 12.28 13.11
CA ALA A 11 8.72 13.72 13.20
C ALA A 11 9.77 14.64 12.53
N THR A 12 9.45 15.30 11.41
CA THR A 12 9.97 16.61 10.91
C THR A 12 9.46 16.89 9.49
N GLY A 13 9.40 18.15 9.00
CA GLY A 13 8.85 18.52 7.67
C GLY A 13 9.48 17.85 6.42
N CYS A 14 10.48 16.99 6.60
CA CYS A 14 11.12 16.08 5.63
C CYS A 14 10.50 14.65 5.67
N GLU A 15 9.44 14.42 6.47
CA GLU A 15 8.86 13.09 6.73
C GLU A 15 8.37 12.43 5.45
N ILE A 16 7.70 13.16 4.55
CA ILE A 16 7.21 12.61 3.27
C ILE A 16 8.36 12.19 2.34
N ASP A 17 9.45 12.97 2.26
CA ASP A 17 10.62 12.61 1.45
C ASP A 17 11.33 11.36 1.99
N LYS A 18 11.44 11.23 3.32
CA LYS A 18 11.99 10.03 3.98
C LYS A 18 11.08 8.83 3.75
N LEU A 19 9.76 9.01 3.92
CA LEU A 19 8.76 7.97 3.67
C LEU A 19 8.84 7.48 2.22
N ARG A 20 8.96 8.38 1.25
CA ARG A 20 9.16 8.03 -0.16
C ARG A 20 10.33 7.07 -0.35
N VAL A 21 11.49 7.36 0.23
CA VAL A 21 12.68 6.51 0.08
C VAL A 21 12.46 5.13 0.70
N ILE A 22 11.87 5.08 1.91
CA ILE A 22 11.57 3.81 2.59
C ILE A 22 10.55 2.99 1.81
N ILE A 23 9.50 3.63 1.28
CA ILE A 23 8.44 2.99 0.48
C ILE A 23 9.04 2.45 -0.81
N ALA A 24 9.84 3.25 -1.51
CA ALA A 24 10.49 2.84 -2.76
C ALA A 24 11.35 1.58 -2.56
N ASP A 25 12.17 1.55 -1.51
CA ASP A 25 12.97 0.37 -1.17
C ASP A 25 12.09 -0.85 -0.85
N ARG A 26 11.07 -0.70 0.01
CA ARG A 26 10.19 -1.80 0.43
C ARG A 26 9.31 -2.37 -0.69
N LEU A 27 8.92 -1.53 -1.66
CA LEU A 27 8.17 -1.97 -2.84
C LEU A 27 9.09 -2.50 -3.96
N GLY A 28 10.41 -2.55 -3.73
CA GLY A 28 11.38 -3.02 -4.72
C GLY A 28 11.52 -2.08 -5.92
N TYR A 29 11.36 -0.78 -5.69
CA TYR A 29 11.60 0.33 -6.60
C TYR A 29 12.75 1.21 -6.06
N LYS A 30 13.79 0.57 -5.49
CA LYS A 30 14.94 1.26 -4.93
C LYS A 30 15.55 2.23 -5.97
N ASP A 31 15.96 3.41 -5.50
CA ASP A 31 16.52 4.50 -6.31
C ASP A 31 15.55 5.13 -7.34
N ILE A 32 14.28 4.71 -7.36
CA ILE A 32 13.24 5.35 -8.18
C ILE A 32 12.58 6.48 -7.38
N PRO A 33 12.49 7.69 -7.95
CA PRO A 33 11.89 8.83 -7.28
C PRO A 33 10.36 8.76 -7.36
N LEU A 34 9.76 7.86 -6.57
CA LEU A 34 8.31 7.70 -6.50
C LEU A 34 7.62 9.04 -6.16
N GLN A 35 6.46 9.28 -6.75
CA GLN A 35 5.65 10.46 -6.46
C GLN A 35 4.60 10.09 -5.41
N LEU A 36 4.49 10.90 -4.36
CA LEU A 36 3.44 10.77 -3.34
C LEU A 36 2.43 11.90 -3.56
N VAL A 37 1.29 11.57 -4.17
CA VAL A 37 0.25 12.55 -4.53
C VAL A 37 -0.88 12.44 -3.52
N LEU A 38 -1.13 13.51 -2.75
CA LEU A 38 -2.26 13.53 -1.79
C LEU A 38 -3.57 13.45 -2.56
N TYR A 39 -4.36 12.43 -2.30
CA TYR A 39 -5.63 12.19 -2.97
C TYR A 39 -6.83 12.63 -2.13
N LYS A 40 -6.91 12.17 -0.87
CA LYS A 40 -8.05 12.48 0.02
C LYS A 40 -7.64 12.54 1.49
N LEU A 41 -8.35 13.37 2.26
CA LEU A 41 -8.37 13.34 3.71
C LEU A 41 -9.71 12.74 4.14
N LEU A 42 -9.67 11.67 4.92
CA LEU A 42 -10.84 10.95 5.40
C LEU A 42 -11.01 11.16 6.91
N VAL A 43 -12.26 11.34 7.32
CA VAL A 43 -12.69 11.29 8.71
C VAL A 43 -13.72 10.18 8.80
N TYR A 44 -13.47 9.19 9.65
CA TYR A 44 -14.45 8.15 9.96
C TYR A 44 -14.97 8.39 11.37
N GLY A 45 -16.28 8.54 11.49
CA GLY A 45 -16.99 8.52 12.77
C GLY A 45 -17.38 7.10 13.18
N GLU A 46 -18.04 7.01 14.34
CA GLU A 46 -18.58 5.76 14.85
C GLU A 46 -19.58 5.12 13.88
N GLY A 47 -19.41 3.83 13.61
CA GLY A 47 -20.23 3.07 12.66
C GLY A 47 -19.73 3.09 11.22
N GLU A 48 -18.90 4.06 10.83
CA GLU A 48 -18.37 4.17 9.48
C GLU A 48 -17.27 3.14 9.22
N HIS A 49 -17.20 2.67 7.96
CA HIS A 49 -16.32 1.60 7.50
C HIS A 49 -16.20 1.63 5.97
N PHE A 50 -15.25 0.89 5.43
CA PHE A 50 -15.24 0.51 4.01
C PHE A 50 -15.34 -1.01 3.89
N VAL A 51 -16.34 -1.47 3.15
CA VAL A 51 -16.44 -2.87 2.77
C VAL A 51 -15.25 -3.29 1.92
N LYS A 52 -15.01 -4.60 1.82
CA LYS A 52 -13.95 -5.15 0.97
C LYS A 52 -14.10 -4.65 -0.46
N HIS A 53 -13.07 -3.99 -0.97
CA HIS A 53 -13.01 -3.46 -2.34
C HIS A 53 -11.55 -3.37 -2.80
N GLN A 54 -11.35 -3.22 -4.10
CA GLN A 54 -10.08 -2.80 -4.66
C GLN A 54 -10.19 -1.32 -5.02
N ASP A 55 -9.15 -0.54 -4.77
CA ASP A 55 -9.12 0.85 -5.21
C ASP A 55 -9.13 0.87 -6.76
N THR A 56 -9.90 1.78 -7.34
CA THR A 56 -9.67 2.15 -8.74
C THR A 56 -8.48 3.06 -8.78
N GLU A 57 -7.54 2.83 -9.70
CA GLU A 57 -6.43 3.75 -9.97
C GLU A 57 -6.96 5.18 -10.16
N LYS A 58 -6.30 6.13 -9.50
CA LYS A 58 -6.70 7.54 -9.48
C LYS A 58 -5.77 8.44 -10.26
N GLU A 59 -4.55 7.97 -10.49
CA GLU A 59 -3.47 8.71 -11.12
C GLU A 59 -2.71 7.76 -12.06
N ASP A 60 -2.22 8.28 -13.19
CA ASP A 60 -1.42 7.48 -14.11
C ASP A 60 -0.14 6.96 -13.45
N GLY A 61 0.11 5.65 -13.58
CA GLY A 61 1.29 4.99 -13.02
C GLY A 61 1.22 4.82 -11.50
N MET A 62 0.02 4.86 -10.92
CA MET A 62 -0.23 4.55 -9.51
C MET A 62 -0.01 3.06 -9.26
N ILE A 63 0.99 2.74 -8.45
CA ILE A 63 1.38 1.36 -8.12
C ILE A 63 0.89 0.93 -6.74
N ALA A 64 0.58 1.88 -5.85
CA ALA A 64 0.19 1.61 -4.47
C ALA A 64 -0.54 2.80 -3.83
N THR A 65 -1.18 2.55 -2.70
CA THR A 65 -1.79 3.56 -1.84
C THR A 65 -1.03 3.64 -0.51
N LEU A 66 -0.68 4.86 -0.09
CA LEU A 66 -0.17 5.16 1.25
C LEU A 66 -1.30 5.75 2.10
N MET A 67 -1.58 5.10 3.23
CA MET A 67 -2.47 5.60 4.28
C MET A 67 -1.65 6.11 5.46
N ILE A 68 -1.83 7.38 5.82
CA ILE A 68 -1.27 7.99 7.02
C ILE A 68 -2.42 8.22 8.00
N GLN A 69 -2.53 7.35 9.00
CA GLN A 69 -3.40 7.56 10.15
C GLN A 69 -2.84 8.72 10.97
N LEU A 70 -3.56 9.84 10.99
CA LEU A 70 -3.22 10.97 11.84
C LEU A 70 -3.58 10.65 13.30
N ARG A 71 -2.89 11.34 14.21
CA ARG A 71 -3.11 11.26 15.66
C ARG A 71 -4.59 11.45 15.98
N SER A 72 -5.24 10.38 16.43
CA SER A 72 -6.67 10.41 16.70
C SER A 72 -7.04 9.25 17.63
N SER A 73 -7.83 9.56 18.66
CA SER A 73 -8.33 8.57 19.61
C SER A 73 -9.57 7.89 19.04
N HIS A 74 -9.48 6.60 18.77
CA HIS A 74 -10.56 5.79 18.20
C HIS A 74 -10.41 4.30 18.58
N GLU A 75 -11.51 3.56 18.53
CA GLU A 75 -11.56 2.10 18.65
C GLU A 75 -12.10 1.50 17.33
N GLY A 76 -11.72 0.25 17.01
CA GLY A 76 -12.01 -0.35 15.69
C GLY A 76 -11.30 0.37 14.55
N GLY A 77 -11.77 0.25 13.30
CA GLY A 77 -11.17 0.95 12.16
C GLY A 77 -9.87 0.34 11.64
N ASP A 78 -9.67 -0.97 11.82
CA ASP A 78 -8.48 -1.68 11.33
C ASP A 78 -8.48 -1.72 9.80
N LEU A 79 -7.30 -1.57 9.19
CA LEU A 79 -7.11 -1.86 7.77
C LEU A 79 -6.88 -3.37 7.61
N VAL A 80 -7.66 -4.02 6.76
CA VAL A 80 -7.49 -5.42 6.41
C VAL A 80 -7.16 -5.52 4.92
N VAL A 81 -6.04 -6.15 4.59
CA VAL A 81 -5.59 -6.36 3.21
C VAL A 81 -5.73 -7.84 2.85
N TYR A 82 -6.26 -8.10 1.67
CA TYR A 82 -6.58 -9.43 1.18
C TYR A 82 -5.78 -9.77 -0.07
N ARG A 83 -5.52 -11.06 -0.28
CA ARG A 83 -5.01 -11.60 -1.54
C ARG A 83 -5.56 -12.98 -1.81
N GLY A 84 -6.11 -13.18 -3.02
CA GLY A 84 -6.79 -14.42 -3.36
C GLY A 84 -8.00 -14.72 -2.47
N GLY A 85 -8.68 -13.67 -1.99
CA GLY A 85 -9.82 -13.81 -1.07
C GLY A 85 -9.47 -13.98 0.41
N GLU A 86 -8.21 -14.28 0.75
CA GLU A 86 -7.76 -14.51 2.13
C GLU A 86 -7.19 -13.25 2.78
N VAL A 87 -7.36 -13.10 4.10
CA VAL A 87 -6.72 -12.03 4.88
C VAL A 87 -5.21 -12.27 4.92
N ARG A 88 -4.44 -11.34 4.37
CA ARG A 88 -2.97 -11.37 4.40
C ARG A 88 -2.40 -10.54 5.51
N HIS A 89 -2.99 -9.37 5.75
CA HIS A 89 -2.52 -8.46 6.79
C HIS A 89 -3.68 -7.73 7.46
N ARG A 90 -3.52 -7.46 8.76
CA ARG A 90 -4.40 -6.55 9.52
C ARG A 90 -3.53 -5.55 10.25
N HIS A 91 -3.81 -4.27 10.07
CA HIS A 91 -3.11 -3.19 10.75
C HIS A 91 -4.07 -2.40 11.63
N ASP A 92 -3.76 -2.35 12.92
CA ASP A 92 -4.56 -1.72 13.96
C ASP A 92 -4.24 -0.22 14.15
N PHE A 93 -3.23 0.31 13.46
CA PHE A 93 -2.76 1.68 13.60
C PHE A 93 -2.43 2.09 15.05
N GLY A 94 -1.79 1.20 15.81
CA GLY A 94 -1.31 1.49 17.17
C GLY A 94 -2.41 1.64 18.21
N LYS A 95 -3.56 0.99 17.99
CA LYS A 95 -4.60 0.89 19.02
C LYS A 95 -4.17 -0.11 20.11
N ALA A 96 -3.57 -1.24 19.74
CA ALA A 96 -3.15 -2.28 20.68
C ALA A 96 -2.03 -1.82 21.61
N ASP A 97 -1.14 -0.94 21.15
CA ASP A 97 -0.05 -0.36 21.96
C ASP A 97 -0.39 1.00 22.59
N GLY A 98 -1.61 1.50 22.37
CA GLY A 98 -2.09 2.76 22.93
C GLY A 98 -1.47 4.01 22.31
N THR A 99 -0.83 3.91 21.15
CA THR A 99 -0.12 5.04 20.52
C THR A 99 -0.88 5.75 19.41
N SER A 100 -2.08 5.29 19.03
CA SER A 100 -2.93 5.86 17.96
C SER A 100 -3.23 7.36 18.14
N ALA A 101 -3.37 7.83 19.39
CA ALA A 101 -3.58 9.24 19.71
C ALA A 101 -2.27 10.05 19.82
N CYS A 102 -1.12 9.38 19.96
CA CYS A 102 0.15 10.02 20.30
C CYS A 102 1.02 10.30 19.08
N ARG A 103 0.99 9.43 18.06
CA ARG A 103 1.80 9.56 16.84
C ARG A 103 1.06 9.06 15.60
N PRO A 104 1.47 9.48 14.39
CA PRO A 104 0.92 8.93 13.16
C PRO A 104 1.32 7.46 12.96
N HIS A 105 0.47 6.73 12.24
CA HIS A 105 0.72 5.35 11.82
C HIS A 105 0.55 5.22 10.32
N TYR A 106 1.28 4.30 9.71
CA TYR A 106 1.47 4.25 8.26
C TYR A 106 1.19 2.84 7.74
N ALA A 107 0.40 2.76 6.67
CA ALA A 107 0.18 1.54 5.93
C ALA A 107 0.33 1.79 4.44
N VAL A 108 0.93 0.83 3.74
CA VAL A 108 0.98 0.83 2.27
C VAL A 108 0.42 -0.50 1.79
N HIS A 109 -0.44 -0.44 0.78
CA HIS A 109 -0.91 -1.60 0.03
C HIS A 109 -0.81 -1.33 -1.47
N TYR A 110 -0.61 -2.38 -2.27
CA TYR A 110 -0.59 -2.25 -3.72
C TYR A 110 -1.95 -1.81 -4.27
N ALA A 111 -1.95 -1.17 -5.44
CA ALA A 111 -3.15 -0.64 -6.06
C ALA A 111 -4.16 -1.72 -6.46
N ASP A 112 -3.65 -2.92 -6.76
CA ASP A 112 -4.44 -4.11 -7.09
C ASP A 112 -4.91 -4.91 -5.86
N ALA A 113 -4.47 -4.53 -4.66
CA ALA A 113 -4.85 -5.24 -3.44
C ALA A 113 -6.30 -4.94 -3.05
N GLU A 114 -7.08 -6.01 -2.86
CA GLU A 114 -8.36 -5.91 -2.17
C GLU A 114 -8.12 -5.54 -0.70
N HIS A 115 -8.89 -4.59 -0.18
CA HIS A 115 -8.79 -4.14 1.19
C HIS A 115 -10.14 -3.71 1.77
N ALA A 116 -10.23 -3.69 3.09
CA ALA A 116 -11.37 -3.21 3.85
C ALA A 116 -10.89 -2.34 5.01
N VAL A 117 -11.74 -1.42 5.45
CA VAL A 117 -11.56 -0.73 6.73
C VAL A 117 -12.68 -1.20 7.63
N GLU A 118 -12.33 -1.89 8.71
CA GLU A 118 -13.30 -2.36 9.70
C GLU A 118 -14.04 -1.19 10.35
N LYS A 119 -15.17 -1.48 10.98
CA LYS A 119 -16.00 -0.46 11.62
C LYS A 119 -15.24 0.28 12.72
N VAL A 120 -15.28 1.60 12.70
CA VAL A 120 -14.90 2.42 13.86
C VAL A 120 -15.98 2.25 14.91
N THR A 121 -15.63 1.71 16.07
CA THR A 121 -16.59 1.41 17.15
C THR A 121 -16.72 2.55 18.14
N LYS A 122 -15.79 3.51 18.14
CA LYS A 122 -15.81 4.68 19.01
C LYS A 122 -14.87 5.77 18.51
N GLY A 123 -15.25 7.03 18.69
CA GLY A 123 -14.41 8.18 18.40
C GLY A 123 -14.33 8.51 16.91
N TYR A 124 -13.25 9.16 16.51
CA TYR A 124 -13.03 9.57 15.12
C TYR A 124 -11.64 9.16 14.65
N ARG A 125 -11.57 8.56 13.46
CA ARG A 125 -10.33 8.13 12.82
C ARG A 125 -10.02 9.09 11.67
N LEU A 126 -8.85 9.74 11.71
CA LEU A 126 -8.43 10.70 10.68
C LEU A 126 -7.31 10.12 9.81
N VAL A 127 -7.46 10.12 8.49
CA VAL A 127 -6.48 9.50 7.57
C VAL A 127 -6.21 10.36 6.35
N SER A 128 -4.95 10.65 6.08
CA SER A 128 -4.50 11.17 4.78
C SER A 128 -4.15 10.01 3.85
N VAL A 129 -4.70 9.99 2.65
CA VAL A 129 -4.50 8.94 1.66
C VAL A 129 -3.76 9.53 0.46
N TYR A 130 -2.64 8.91 0.08
CA TYR A 130 -1.80 9.30 -1.03
C TYR A 130 -1.73 8.20 -2.08
N SER A 131 -1.79 8.58 -3.35
CA SER A 131 -1.39 7.72 -4.46
C SER A 131 0.14 7.69 -4.54
N ILE A 132 0.71 6.49 -4.64
CA ILE A 132 2.13 6.28 -4.88
C ILE A 132 2.31 5.98 -6.37
N CYS A 133 2.97 6.88 -7.09
CA CYS A 133 3.08 6.78 -8.54
C CYS A 133 4.53 6.67 -9.02
N LEU A 134 4.74 5.91 -10.09
CA LEU A 134 5.98 5.97 -10.86
C LEU A 134 6.09 7.30 -11.60
N PRO A 135 7.30 7.89 -11.72
CA PRO A 135 7.47 9.08 -12.53
C PRO A 135 7.14 8.77 -14.01
N PRO A 136 6.67 9.74 -14.81
CA PRO A 136 6.23 9.50 -16.18
C PRO A 136 7.24 8.74 -17.07
N THR A 137 8.54 9.00 -16.89
CA THR A 137 9.62 8.35 -17.63
C THR A 137 9.89 6.90 -17.23
N MET A 138 9.33 6.44 -16.11
CA MET A 138 9.57 5.10 -15.54
C MET A 138 8.29 4.28 -15.37
N ARG A 139 7.14 4.72 -15.92
CA ARG A 139 5.86 3.99 -15.83
C ARG A 139 5.93 2.57 -16.40
N HIS A 140 6.82 2.31 -17.35
CA HIS A 140 7.07 0.97 -17.90
C HIS A 140 7.65 -0.04 -16.89
N LEU A 141 8.10 0.42 -15.71
CA LEU A 141 8.59 -0.43 -14.62
C LEU A 141 7.46 -0.94 -13.72
N GLU A 142 6.22 -0.55 -13.98
CA GLU A 142 5.06 -1.07 -13.28
C GLU A 142 5.05 -2.60 -13.36
N LYS A 143 5.08 -3.23 -12.19
CA LYS A 143 5.12 -4.69 -12.11
C LYS A 143 3.72 -5.23 -12.43
N ALA A 144 3.63 -6.21 -13.32
CA ALA A 144 2.42 -7.01 -13.43
C ALA A 144 2.30 -7.85 -12.14
N HIS A 145 1.31 -7.57 -11.32
CA HIS A 145 1.19 -8.17 -9.99
C HIS A 145 0.49 -9.55 -9.99
N ASP A 146 0.02 -10.00 -11.16
CA ASP A 146 -0.53 -11.33 -11.42
C ASP A 146 0.29 -12.11 -12.46
N LYS A 147 1.46 -12.59 -12.03
CA LYS A 147 1.94 -13.93 -12.41
C LYS A 147 2.64 -14.58 -11.22
N PRO A 148 2.37 -15.85 -10.91
CA PRO A 148 3.28 -16.58 -10.04
C PRO A 148 4.65 -16.59 -10.73
N LEU A 149 5.71 -16.29 -9.98
CA LEU A 149 7.12 -16.33 -10.44
C LEU A 149 7.50 -17.63 -11.21
N SER A 150 6.69 -18.68 -11.10
CA SER A 150 6.82 -19.93 -11.85
C SER A 150 6.48 -19.82 -13.34
N GLU A 151 5.60 -18.91 -13.77
CA GLU A 151 5.22 -18.79 -15.19
C GLU A 151 6.27 -18.05 -16.03
N ASP A 152 6.96 -17.05 -15.45
CA ASP A 152 8.03 -16.33 -16.14
C ASP A 152 9.26 -17.22 -16.36
N LEU A 153 9.51 -18.19 -15.47
CA LEU A 153 10.54 -19.22 -15.68
C LEU A 153 10.12 -20.21 -16.79
N ALA A 154 8.85 -20.56 -16.89
CA ALA A 154 8.37 -21.50 -17.91
C ALA A 154 8.49 -20.95 -19.35
N HIS A 155 8.25 -19.64 -19.53
CA HIS A 155 8.42 -19.00 -20.85
C HIS A 155 9.89 -18.76 -21.23
N LEU A 156 10.77 -18.55 -20.25
CA LEU A 156 12.20 -18.36 -20.50
C LEU A 156 12.93 -19.67 -20.82
N ILE A 157 12.40 -20.82 -20.39
CA ILE A 157 12.95 -22.15 -20.70
C ILE A 157 12.37 -22.69 -22.03
N GLY A 158 11.12 -22.36 -22.35
CA GLY A 158 10.47 -22.82 -23.59
C GLY A 158 10.92 -22.12 -24.88
N SER A 159 11.86 -21.17 -24.80
CA SER A 159 12.38 -20.42 -25.97
C SER A 159 13.84 -20.73 -26.32
N THR A 160 14.44 -21.76 -25.69
CA THR A 160 15.81 -22.21 -25.97
C THR A 160 15.92 -23.61 -26.57
N GLU A 161 14.81 -24.24 -26.94
CA GLU A 161 14.80 -25.55 -27.60
C GLU A 161 14.01 -25.46 -28.91
N ASP A 162 14.59 -24.82 -29.92
CA ASP A 162 14.17 -24.97 -31.34
C ASP A 162 15.26 -24.42 -32.29
N ASP A 163 16.53 -24.73 -32.02
CA ASP A 163 17.63 -24.57 -32.98
C ASP A 163 18.56 -25.78 -32.85
N ASP A 164 18.08 -26.96 -33.27
CA ASP A 164 18.94 -28.07 -33.68
C ASP A 164 18.18 -28.99 -34.66
N GLU A 165 17.93 -28.48 -35.87
CA GLU A 165 17.77 -29.31 -37.07
C GLU A 165 18.84 -28.93 -38.11
N ARG A 166 19.96 -29.68 -38.11
CA ARG A 166 20.56 -30.31 -39.31
C ARG A 166 21.82 -31.13 -39.04
#